data_AF-A0A6L3T8K0-F1
#
_entry.id   AF-A0A6L3T8K0-F1
#
_cell.length_a   1.000
_cell.length_b   1.000
_cell.length_c   1.000
_cell.angle_alpha   90.00
_cell.angle_beta   90.00
_cell.angle_gamma   90.00
#
_symmetry.space_group_name_H-M   'P 1'
#
loop_
_entity.id
_entity.type
_entity.pdbx_description
1 polymer ?
#
loop_
_entity_poly.entity_id
_entity_poly.type
_entity_poly.pdbx_seq_one_letter_code
_entity_poly.pdbx_strand_id
1 'polypeptide(L)'
;MKQLEAIIAWTPARWADLRPETAGQVAILPHPDPDGAAKRFMMTAGASSSALHAMPEAQRIAALFIAFNTLVVRDGIDAQAAHRAFLAIDEYRYRIAPDTEGAEFEDPPEED
;
A
#
# COMPACT_ATOMS: atom_id res chain seq x y z
N MET A 1 -1.32 -9.23 -4.67
CA MET A 1 -2.31 -8.58 -5.57
C MET A 1 -1.60 -7.49 -6.36
N LYS A 2 -2.07 -7.14 -7.56
CA LYS A 2 -1.43 -6.06 -8.33
C LYS A 2 -1.74 -4.69 -7.75
N GLN A 3 -0.84 -3.74 -7.91
CA GLN A 3 -1.02 -2.37 -7.43
C GLN A 3 -2.30 -1.71 -7.97
N LEU A 4 -2.66 -1.99 -9.22
CA LEU A 4 -3.87 -1.46 -9.87
C LEU A 4 -5.17 -2.09 -9.37
N GLU A 5 -5.08 -3.11 -8.51
CA GLU A 5 -6.20 -3.78 -7.85
C GLU A 5 -6.26 -3.44 -6.36
N ALA A 6 -5.29 -2.67 -5.85
CA ALA A 6 -5.07 -2.42 -4.43
C ALA A 6 -5.51 -1.02 -4.02
N ILE A 7 -6.50 -0.94 -3.12
CA ILE A 7 -6.81 0.25 -2.35
C ILE A 7 -5.91 0.25 -1.11
N ILE A 8 -5.16 1.34 -0.92
CA ILE A 8 -4.39 1.59 0.29
C ILE A 8 -5.28 2.43 1.21
N ALA A 9 -5.77 1.87 2.30
CA ALA A 9 -6.64 2.56 3.26
C ALA A 9 -5.92 2.72 4.62
N TRP A 10 -5.96 3.90 5.23
CA TRP A 10 -5.31 4.13 6.52
C TRP A 10 -5.95 5.26 7.33
N THR A 11 -5.68 5.27 8.63
CA THR A 11 -6.03 6.40 9.51
C THR A 11 -4.75 6.90 10.18
N PRO A 12 -4.38 8.20 10.01
CA PRO A 12 -3.20 8.77 10.64
C PRO A 12 -3.15 8.53 12.15
N ALA A 13 -1.97 8.22 12.70
CA ALA A 13 -1.80 7.93 14.12
C ALA A 13 -2.22 9.11 15.02
N ARG A 14 -1.95 10.34 14.56
CA ARG A 14 -2.34 11.58 15.23
C ARG A 14 -3.86 11.81 15.33
N TRP A 15 -4.69 10.98 14.71
CA TRP A 15 -6.15 11.10 14.73
C TRP A 15 -6.81 10.13 15.73
N ALA A 16 -6.05 9.65 16.72
CA ALA A 16 -6.56 8.77 17.78
C ALA A 16 -7.79 9.33 18.51
N ASP A 17 -7.86 10.64 18.73
CA ASP A 17 -9.02 11.28 19.38
C ASP A 17 -10.27 11.31 18.50
N LEU A 18 -10.11 11.29 17.17
CA LEU A 18 -11.21 11.38 16.21
C LEU A 18 -11.70 9.99 15.76
N ARG A 19 -10.78 9.03 15.62
CA ARG A 19 -11.04 7.67 15.12
C ARG A 19 -10.18 6.63 15.85
N PRO A 20 -10.43 6.41 17.15
CA PRO A 20 -9.60 5.54 17.98
C PRO A 20 -9.56 4.09 17.47
N GLU A 21 -10.60 3.63 16.76
CA GLU A 21 -10.73 2.23 16.31
C GLU A 21 -9.73 1.87 15.20
N THR A 22 -9.26 2.86 14.44
CA THR A 22 -8.40 2.64 13.26
C THR A 22 -7.14 3.50 13.26
N ALA A 23 -6.98 4.45 14.19
CA ALA A 23 -5.79 5.30 14.25
C ALA A 23 -4.50 4.47 14.29
N GLY A 24 -3.55 4.81 13.42
CA GLY A 24 -2.29 4.08 13.29
C GLY A 24 -2.38 2.81 12.45
N GLN A 25 -3.56 2.44 11.95
CA GLN A 25 -3.76 1.24 11.14
C GLN A 25 -3.76 1.55 9.64
N VAL A 26 -3.35 0.54 8.88
CA VAL A 26 -3.35 0.52 7.42
C VAL A 26 -3.86 -0.84 6.96
N ALA A 27 -4.63 -0.85 5.88
CA ALA A 27 -5.11 -2.05 5.21
C ALA A 27 -4.92 -1.91 3.70
N ILE A 28 -4.52 -3.01 3.07
CA ILE A 28 -4.57 -3.16 1.61
C ILE A 28 -5.84 -3.94 1.28
N LEU A 29 -6.71 -3.34 0.49
CA LEU A 29 -8.04 -3.86 0.17
C LEU A 29 -8.20 -4.01 -1.36
N PRO A 30 -9.06 -4.92 -1.84
CA PRO A 30 -9.32 -5.04 -3.27
C PRO A 30 -10.07 -3.83 -3.84
N HIS A 31 -9.87 -3.58 -5.13
CA HIS A 31 -10.68 -2.67 -5.95
C HIS A 31 -11.44 -3.47 -7.02
N PRO A 32 -12.79 -3.36 -7.10
CA PRO A 32 -13.65 -2.58 -6.21
C PRO A 32 -13.69 -3.14 -4.78
N ASP A 33 -14.14 -2.32 -3.82
CA ASP A 33 -14.30 -2.68 -2.39
C ASP A 33 -15.76 -3.09 -2.12
N PRO A 34 -16.16 -4.36 -2.33
CA PRO A 34 -17.55 -4.78 -2.29
C PRO A 34 -18.18 -4.61 -0.90
N ASP A 35 -17.38 -4.82 0.14
CA ASP A 35 -17.84 -4.76 1.54
C ASP A 35 -17.76 -3.35 2.13
N GLY A 36 -17.24 -2.38 1.37
CA GLY A 36 -17.02 -1.02 1.84
C GLY A 36 -16.06 -0.93 3.03
N ALA A 37 -15.12 -1.88 3.15
CA ALA A 37 -14.18 -1.96 4.26
C ALA A 37 -13.29 -0.71 4.35
N ALA A 38 -12.99 -0.07 3.21
CA ALA A 38 -12.19 1.16 3.14
C ALA A 38 -12.86 2.33 3.88
N LYS A 39 -14.20 2.35 4.00
CA LYS A 39 -14.95 3.43 4.67
C LYS A 39 -14.67 3.56 6.17
N ARG A 40 -14.10 2.50 6.79
CA ARG A 40 -13.71 2.53 8.20
C ARG A 40 -12.50 3.43 8.42
N PHE A 41 -11.65 3.55 7.41
CA PHE A 41 -10.44 4.36 7.43
C PHE A 41 -10.75 5.80 7.00
N MET A 42 -9.82 6.69 7.33
CA MET A 42 -9.98 8.11 7.06
C MET A 42 -9.39 8.56 5.73
N MET A 43 -8.42 7.82 5.23
CA MET A 43 -7.68 8.12 4.01
C MET A 43 -7.69 6.91 3.09
N THR A 44 -7.73 7.15 1.78
CA THR A 44 -7.57 6.12 0.75
C THR A 44 -6.66 6.61 -0.38
N ALA A 45 -5.96 5.67 -1.02
CA ALA A 45 -5.14 5.87 -2.21
C ALA A 45 -5.10 4.58 -3.04
N GLY A 46 -4.33 4.57 -4.13
CA GLY A 46 -4.14 3.37 -4.96
C GLY A 46 -5.19 3.25 -6.08
N ALA A 47 -5.71 2.05 -6.28
CA ALA A 47 -6.52 1.64 -7.42
C ALA A 47 -7.79 2.47 -7.67
N SER A 48 -8.32 3.16 -6.65
CA SER A 48 -9.46 4.07 -6.80
C SER A 48 -9.12 5.40 -7.52
N SER A 49 -7.84 5.67 -7.78
CA SER A 49 -7.37 6.87 -8.48
C SER A 49 -7.23 6.60 -9.99
N SER A 50 -8.08 7.24 -10.80
CA SER A 50 -7.97 7.17 -12.27
C SER A 50 -6.62 7.67 -12.80
N ALA A 51 -5.98 8.60 -12.09
CA ALA A 51 -4.64 9.08 -12.43
C ALA A 51 -3.59 7.96 -12.35
N LEU A 52 -3.72 7.02 -11.40
CA LEU A 52 -2.78 5.92 -11.25
C LEU A 52 -2.82 4.98 -12.47
N HIS A 53 -4.01 4.73 -13.03
CA HIS A 53 -4.20 3.88 -14.22
C HIS A 53 -3.57 4.49 -15.47
N ALA A 54 -3.51 5.82 -15.56
CA ALA A 54 -2.91 6.52 -16.70
C ALA A 54 -1.38 6.63 -16.64
N MET A 55 -0.76 6.31 -15.49
CA MET A 55 0.69 6.43 -15.30
C MET A 55 1.44 5.26 -15.95
N PRO A 56 2.62 5.50 -16.57
CA PRO A 56 3.58 4.45 -16.89
C PRO A 56 3.99 3.64 -15.66
N GLU A 57 4.42 2.38 -15.85
CA GLU A 57 4.73 1.46 -14.75
C GLU A 57 5.73 2.04 -13.73
N ALA A 58 6.85 2.60 -14.19
CA ALA A 58 7.84 3.23 -13.32
C ALA A 58 7.26 4.34 -12.44
N GLN A 59 6.31 5.12 -12.97
CA GLN A 59 5.63 6.17 -12.20
C GLN A 59 4.64 5.58 -11.18
N ARG A 60 3.97 4.48 -11.52
CA ARG A 60 3.09 3.77 -10.57
C ARG A 60 3.90 3.19 -9.41
N ILE A 61 5.04 2.58 -9.71
CA ILE A 61 5.98 2.07 -8.69
C ILE A 61 6.45 3.22 -7.79
N ALA A 62 6.85 4.36 -8.35
CA ALA A 62 7.22 5.52 -7.55
C ALA A 62 6.05 5.99 -6.66
N ALA A 63 4.82 6.03 -7.19
CA ALA A 63 3.63 6.39 -6.42
C ALA A 63 3.38 5.43 -5.24
N LEU A 64 3.71 4.15 -5.38
CA LEU A 64 3.62 3.17 -4.30
C LEU A 64 4.54 3.53 -3.12
N PHE A 65 5.80 3.84 -3.40
CA PHE A 65 6.77 4.23 -2.37
C PHE A 65 6.51 5.64 -1.80
N ILE A 66 5.94 6.56 -2.60
CA ILE A 66 5.47 7.86 -2.11
C ILE A 66 4.31 7.67 -1.13
N ALA A 67 3.37 6.76 -1.41
CA ALA A 67 2.30 6.42 -0.48
C ALA A 67 2.88 5.87 0.82
N PHE A 68 3.80 4.90 0.76
CA PHE A 68 4.49 4.36 1.93
C PHE A 68 5.14 5.46 2.77
N ASN A 69 5.93 6.34 2.15
CA ASN A 69 6.57 7.46 2.84
C ASN A 69 5.54 8.40 3.49
N THR A 70 4.42 8.67 2.80
CA THR A 70 3.34 9.49 3.33
C THR A 70 2.73 8.86 4.60
N LEU A 71 2.43 7.57 4.57
CA LEU A 71 1.86 6.86 5.73
C LEU A 71 2.81 6.95 6.93
N VAL A 72 4.10 6.65 6.72
CA VAL A 72 5.08 6.59 7.81
C VAL A 72 5.47 7.98 8.31
N VAL A 73 5.97 8.84 7.42
CA VAL A 73 6.61 10.10 7.81
C VAL A 73 5.57 11.18 8.10
N ARG A 74 4.58 11.35 7.21
CA ARG A 74 3.57 12.41 7.36
C ARG A 74 2.54 12.01 8.40
N ASP A 75 2.06 10.76 8.37
CA ASP A 75 0.89 10.34 9.13
C ASP A 75 1.21 9.51 10.37
N GLY A 76 2.49 9.21 10.60
CA GLY A 76 2.98 8.58 11.82
C GLY A 76 2.60 7.11 11.96
N ILE A 77 2.29 6.43 10.85
CA ILE A 77 2.08 4.98 10.86
C ILE A 77 3.42 4.30 11.19
N ASP A 78 3.39 3.31 12.08
CA ASP A 78 4.56 2.48 12.37
C ASP A 78 5.10 1.87 11.07
N ALA A 79 6.40 2.03 10.81
CA ALA A 79 7.01 1.61 9.54
C ALA A 79 6.86 0.10 9.32
N GLN A 80 6.92 -0.69 10.40
CA GLN A 80 6.77 -2.14 10.32
C GLN A 80 5.31 -2.55 10.07
N ALA A 81 4.34 -1.83 10.63
CA ALA A 81 2.92 -2.02 10.31
C ALA A 81 2.62 -1.67 8.84
N ALA A 82 3.17 -0.56 8.33
CA ALA A 82 3.06 -0.21 6.92
C ALA A 82 3.70 -1.25 6.01
N HIS A 83 4.90 -1.71 6.35
CA HIS A 83 5.62 -2.73 5.59
C HIS A 83 4.80 -4.02 5.48
N ARG A 84 4.34 -4.59 6.61
CA ARG A 84 3.53 -5.81 6.62
C ARG A 84 2.26 -5.70 5.79
N ALA A 85 1.60 -4.54 5.79
CA ALA A 85 0.44 -4.32 4.95
C ALA A 85 0.82 -4.29 3.46
N PHE A 86 1.88 -3.55 3.10
CA PHE A 86 2.31 -3.37 1.71
C PHE A 86 2.85 -4.65 1.06
N LEU A 87 3.28 -5.65 1.83
CA LEU A 87 3.62 -6.99 1.32
C LEU A 87 2.47 -7.67 0.56
N ALA A 88 1.22 -7.23 0.74
CA ALA A 88 0.09 -7.71 -0.06
C ALA A 88 0.14 -7.25 -1.54
N ILE A 89 0.99 -6.27 -1.87
CA ILE A 89 1.14 -5.69 -3.21
C ILE A 89 2.38 -6.27 -3.88
N ASP A 90 2.17 -6.94 -5.01
CA ASP A 90 3.22 -7.64 -5.76
C ASP A 90 4.39 -6.71 -6.11
N GLU A 91 4.09 -5.52 -6.62
CA GLU A 91 5.09 -4.57 -7.07
C GLU A 91 5.97 -4.05 -5.93
N TYR A 92 5.50 -4.10 -4.68
CA TYR A 92 6.29 -3.77 -3.49
C TYR A 92 7.24 -4.91 -3.13
N ARG A 93 6.72 -6.14 -2.94
CA ARG A 93 7.53 -7.30 -2.54
C ARG A 93 8.66 -7.64 -3.52
N TYR A 94 8.46 -7.41 -4.82
CA TYR A 94 9.47 -7.64 -5.85
C TYR A 94 10.55 -6.54 -5.96
N ARG A 95 10.42 -5.43 -5.21
CA ARG A 95 11.31 -4.26 -5.34
C ARG A 95 11.98 -3.82 -4.06
N ILE A 96 11.61 -4.40 -2.92
CA ILE A 96 12.33 -4.21 -1.66
C ILE A 96 13.63 -5.03 -1.66
N ALA A 97 14.53 -4.70 -0.73
CA ALA A 97 15.82 -5.36 -0.67
C ALA A 97 15.67 -6.87 -0.40
N PRO A 98 16.50 -7.74 -1.01
CA PRO A 98 16.37 -9.19 -0.90
C PRO A 98 16.37 -9.76 0.52
N ASP A 99 17.05 -9.08 1.44
CA ASP A 99 17.18 -9.42 2.85
C ASP A 99 16.07 -8.83 3.73
N THR A 100 15.12 -8.11 3.12
CA THR A 100 13.91 -7.63 3.81
C THR A 100 12.92 -8.78 3.93
N GLU A 101 12.37 -8.98 5.14
CA GLU A 101 11.33 -9.97 5.38
C GLU A 101 10.15 -9.79 4.40
N GLY A 102 9.68 -10.88 3.78
CA GLY A 102 8.57 -10.86 2.82
C GLY A 102 8.93 -10.37 1.41
N ALA A 103 10.19 -10.06 1.12
CA ALA A 103 10.65 -9.86 -0.26
C ALA A 103 10.44 -11.12 -1.09
N GLU A 104 10.08 -10.94 -2.36
CA GLU A 104 9.99 -12.01 -3.35
C GLU A 104 10.83 -11.64 -4.59
N PHE A 105 11.18 -12.63 -5.41
CA PHE A 105 11.85 -12.43 -6.69
C PHE A 105 11.02 -13.08 -7.78
N GLU A 106 10.95 -12.43 -8.93
CA GLU A 106 10.52 -13.10 -10.14
C GLU A 106 11.68 -14.00 -10.56
N ASP A 107 11.45 -15.31 -10.66
CA ASP A 107 12.47 -16.22 -11.18
C ASP A 107 12.95 -15.69 -12.54
N PRO A 108 14.27 -15.66 -12.82
CA PRO A 108 14.73 -15.33 -14.14
C PRO A 108 14.04 -16.29 -15.13
N PRO A 109 13.59 -15.81 -16.31
CA PRO A 109 13.02 -16.69 -17.32
C PRO A 109 14.01 -17.83 -17.59
N GLU A 110 13.53 -19.07 -17.62
CA GLU A 110 14.35 -20.22 -18.00
C GLU A 110 15.06 -19.89 -19.32
N GLU A 111 16.40 -19.97 -19.34
CA GLU A 111 17.16 -19.83 -20.58
C GLU A 111 16.88 -21.07 -21.45
N ASP A 112 16.14 -20.88 -22.55
CA ASP A 112 15.95 -21.86 -23.63
C ASP A 112 17.27 -22.20 -24.36
#